data_AF-A0A2G1W716-F1
#
_entry.id   AF-A0A2G1W716-F1
#
_cell.length_a   1.000
_cell.length_b   1.000
_cell.length_c   1.000
_cell.angle_alpha   90.00
_cell.angle_beta   90.00
_cell.angle_gamma   90.00
#
_symmetry.space_group_name_H-M   'P 1'
#
loop_
_entity.id
_entity.type
_entity.pdbx_description
1 polymer ?
#
loop_
_entity_poly.entity_id
_entity_poly.type
_entity_poly.pdbx_seq_one_letter_code
_entity_poly.pdbx_strand_id
1 'polypeptide(L)'
;MADDKYLPGSPSRRRVKEVRSHLWRYGIRPKGDAWRLAWTWASAIASSYYHFRWPLPSEIASQYMVLLLCEMKEGRSLRLPFRADQVQPEPVQNMFPNESLLEIPRLKSEAK
;
A
#
# COMPACT_ATOMS: atom_id res chain seq x y z
N MET A 1 1.61 19.57 -24.07
CA MET A 1 2.03 19.37 -22.66
C MET A 1 2.02 17.87 -22.38
N ALA A 2 3.19 17.26 -22.15
CA ALA A 2 3.36 15.79 -22.17
C ALA A 2 2.58 15.04 -21.08
N ASP A 3 1.88 13.98 -21.46
CA ASP A 3 1.33 12.98 -20.54
C ASP A 3 2.43 12.44 -19.62
N ASP A 4 2.07 12.06 -18.39
CA ASP A 4 2.99 11.43 -17.46
C ASP A 4 3.25 9.99 -17.98
N LYS A 5 4.18 9.86 -18.94
CA LYS A 5 4.46 8.63 -19.71
C LYS A 5 4.83 7.42 -18.84
N TYR A 6 5.05 7.64 -17.56
CA TYR A 6 5.40 6.61 -16.58
C TYR A 6 4.19 5.87 -16.01
N LEU A 7 2.96 6.34 -16.25
CA LEU A 7 1.73 5.73 -15.75
C LEU A 7 0.95 5.03 -16.87
N PRO A 8 0.47 3.81 -16.64
CA PRO A 8 -0.37 3.08 -17.59
C PRO A 8 -1.79 3.64 -17.61
N GLY A 9 -2.36 3.77 -18.82
CA GLY A 9 -3.53 4.60 -19.06
C GLY A 9 -3.18 6.07 -18.88
N SER A 10 -3.73 7.00 -19.68
CA SER A 10 -3.39 8.43 -19.57
C SER A 10 -4.42 9.16 -18.70
N PRO A 11 -4.32 9.16 -17.35
CA PRO A 11 -5.17 9.99 -16.51
C PRO A 11 -4.84 11.47 -16.74
N SER A 12 -5.82 12.33 -16.51
CA SER A 12 -5.56 13.77 -16.56
C SER A 12 -4.53 14.18 -15.49
N ARG A 13 -3.65 15.12 -15.82
CA ARG A 13 -2.68 15.71 -14.86
C ARG A 13 -3.34 16.20 -13.57
N ARG A 14 -4.58 16.70 -13.67
CA ARG A 14 -5.39 17.12 -12.52
C ARG A 14 -5.64 15.96 -11.56
N ARG A 15 -6.01 14.79 -12.07
CA ARG A 15 -6.25 13.59 -11.24
C ARG A 15 -4.99 13.13 -10.54
N VAL A 16 -3.87 13.07 -11.26
CA VAL A 16 -2.57 12.72 -10.66
C VAL A 16 -2.23 13.70 -9.53
N LYS A 17 -2.44 15.01 -9.74
CA LYS A 17 -2.23 16.04 -8.72
C LYS A 17 -3.15 15.86 -7.51
N GLU A 18 -4.43 15.54 -7.73
CA GLU A 18 -5.41 15.30 -6.65
C GLU A 18 -5.03 14.08 -5.82
N VAL A 19 -4.68 12.95 -6.45
CA VAL A 19 -4.20 11.74 -5.75
C VAL A 19 -2.95 12.04 -4.94
N ARG A 20 -1.94 12.71 -5.53
CA ARG A 20 -0.71 13.09 -4.83
C ARG A 20 -0.99 14.03 -3.65
N SER A 21 -1.88 15.01 -3.83
CA SER A 21 -2.30 15.92 -2.76
C SER A 21 -2.97 15.17 -1.61
N HIS A 22 -3.83 14.19 -1.92
CA HIS A 22 -4.48 13.36 -0.92
C HIS A 22 -3.46 12.53 -0.12
N LEU A 23 -2.53 11.86 -0.80
CA LEU A 23 -1.48 11.07 -0.16
C LEU A 23 -0.50 11.92 0.65
N TRP A 24 -0.19 13.13 0.19
CA TRP A 24 0.66 14.08 0.91
C TRP A 24 0.09 14.48 2.27
N ARG A 25 -1.24 14.56 2.42
CA ARG A 25 -1.89 14.84 3.72
C ARG A 25 -1.57 13.77 4.77
N TYR A 26 -1.26 12.55 4.34
CA TYR A 26 -0.86 11.44 5.18
C TYR A 26 0.66 11.24 5.24
N GLY A 27 1.45 12.19 4.72
CA GLY A 27 2.92 12.11 4.69
C GLY A 27 3.48 11.12 3.65
N ILE A 28 2.63 10.59 2.77
CA ILE A 28 3.01 9.56 1.80
C ILE A 28 3.46 10.21 0.49
N ARG A 29 4.65 9.83 -0.01
CA ARG A 29 5.17 10.27 -1.31
C ARG A 29 5.10 9.11 -2.31
N PRO A 30 4.12 9.08 -3.22
CA PRO A 30 3.92 7.95 -4.13
C PRO A 30 5.10 7.77 -5.08
N LYS A 31 5.64 6.56 -5.10
CA LYS A 31 6.75 6.13 -5.96
C LYS A 31 6.79 4.61 -6.09
N GLY A 32 7.64 4.11 -6.99
CA GLY A 32 7.96 2.68 -7.11
C GLY A 32 6.86 1.84 -7.76
N ASP A 33 6.92 0.53 -7.50
CA ASP A 33 6.07 -0.46 -8.17
C ASP A 33 4.64 -0.46 -7.66
N ALA A 34 4.42 -0.34 -6.34
CA ALA A 34 3.08 -0.15 -5.77
C ALA A 34 2.32 1.02 -6.44
N TRP A 35 3.01 2.11 -6.79
CA TRP A 35 2.39 3.25 -7.45
C TRP A 35 1.95 2.87 -8.86
N ARG A 36 2.84 2.24 -9.64
CA ARG A 36 2.51 1.77 -10.99
C ARG A 36 1.37 0.75 -10.96
N LEU A 37 1.41 -0.23 -10.06
CA LEU A 37 0.39 -1.25 -9.90
C LEU A 37 -0.99 -0.67 -9.61
N ALA A 38 -1.08 0.32 -8.70
CA ALA A 38 -2.35 1.01 -8.42
C ALA A 38 -2.92 1.67 -9.68
N TRP A 39 -2.07 2.31 -10.50
CA TRP A 39 -2.51 2.91 -11.77
C TRP A 39 -2.84 1.88 -12.84
N THR A 40 -2.09 0.77 -12.95
CA THR A 40 -2.39 -0.33 -13.88
C THR A 40 -3.77 -0.90 -13.60
N TRP A 41 -4.07 -1.13 -12.32
CA TRP A 41 -5.36 -1.63 -11.89
C TRP A 41 -6.47 -0.63 -12.20
N ALA A 42 -6.27 0.65 -11.90
CA ALA A 42 -7.24 1.70 -12.21
C ALA A 42 -7.50 1.81 -13.73
N SER A 43 -6.46 1.64 -14.55
CA SER A 43 -6.58 1.59 -16.01
C SER A 43 -7.32 0.34 -16.47
N ALA A 44 -7.04 -0.83 -15.90
CA ALA A 44 -7.72 -2.07 -16.25
C ALA A 44 -9.22 -1.98 -15.96
N ILE A 45 -9.60 -1.37 -14.84
CA ILE A 45 -11.00 -1.13 -14.49
C ILE A 45 -11.65 -0.10 -15.40
N ALA A 46 -10.98 1.01 -15.69
CA ALA A 46 -11.49 1.98 -16.64
C ALA A 46 -11.78 1.33 -18.01
N SER A 47 -10.97 0.34 -18.40
CA SER A 47 -11.13 -0.42 -19.64
C SER A 47 -12.14 -1.57 -19.56
N SER A 48 -12.43 -2.11 -18.37
CA SER A 48 -13.27 -3.31 -18.20
C SER A 48 -14.77 -2.99 -18.21
N TYR A 49 -15.17 -1.74 -17.97
CA TYR A 49 -16.56 -1.34 -17.97
C TYR A 49 -16.97 -0.74 -19.32
N TYR A 50 -18.05 -1.25 -19.93
CA TYR A 50 -18.61 -0.73 -21.18
C TYR A 50 -19.07 0.74 -21.04
N HIS A 51 -19.46 1.17 -19.83
CA HIS A 51 -19.64 2.57 -19.43
C HIS A 51 -19.38 2.76 -17.92
N PHE A 52 -18.37 3.55 -17.53
CA PHE A 52 -18.49 4.79 -16.73
C PHE A 52 -17.19 5.17 -16.01
N ARG A 53 -17.06 6.50 -15.84
CA ARG A 53 -16.07 7.31 -15.11
C ARG A 53 -14.78 6.60 -14.64
N TRP A 54 -13.69 7.26 -14.95
CA TRP A 54 -12.36 6.94 -14.44
C TRP A 54 -12.38 6.97 -12.87
N PRO A 55 -11.69 6.05 -12.16
CA PRO A 55 -11.68 5.93 -10.69
C PRO A 55 -11.37 7.22 -9.91
N LEU A 56 -12.11 7.50 -8.85
CA LEU A 56 -11.95 8.69 -8.02
C LEU A 56 -10.53 8.77 -7.40
N PRO A 57 -10.00 9.98 -7.15
CA PRO A 57 -8.68 10.13 -6.54
C PRO A 57 -8.53 9.40 -5.19
N SER A 58 -9.58 9.35 -4.39
CA SER A 58 -9.60 8.63 -3.10
C SER A 58 -9.54 7.11 -3.27
N GLU A 59 -10.17 6.56 -4.31
CA GLU A 59 -10.16 5.11 -4.60
C GLU A 59 -8.74 4.67 -5.00
N ILE A 60 -8.07 5.47 -5.85
CA ILE A 60 -6.68 5.20 -6.26
C ILE A 60 -5.73 5.36 -5.06
N ALA A 61 -5.93 6.38 -4.23
CA ALA A 61 -5.12 6.60 -3.02
C ALA A 61 -5.25 5.45 -2.02
N SER A 62 -6.48 4.96 -1.75
CA SER A 62 -6.69 3.84 -0.83
C SER A 62 -6.05 2.55 -1.35
N GLN A 63 -6.15 2.26 -2.65
CA GLN A 63 -5.48 1.12 -3.28
C GLN A 63 -3.96 1.19 -3.15
N TYR A 64 -3.37 2.37 -3.38
CA TYR A 64 -1.94 2.56 -3.20
C TYR A 64 -1.52 2.30 -1.74
N MET A 65 -2.30 2.78 -0.77
CA MET A 65 -2.04 2.51 0.65
C MET A 65 -2.11 1.01 0.98
N VAL A 66 -3.07 0.28 0.42
CA VAL A 66 -3.18 -1.17 0.60
C VAL A 66 -1.94 -1.89 0.06
N LEU A 67 -1.50 -1.55 -1.16
CA LEU A 67 -0.30 -2.15 -1.76
C LEU A 67 0.96 -1.86 -0.93
N LEU A 68 1.09 -0.63 -0.40
CA LEU A 68 2.19 -0.30 0.52
C LEU A 68 2.14 -1.14 1.79
N LEU A 69 0.96 -1.33 2.39
CA LEU A 69 0.82 -2.17 3.58
C LEU A 69 1.16 -3.64 3.30
N CYS A 70 0.80 -4.16 2.11
CA CYS A 70 1.19 -5.50 1.66
C CYS A 70 2.71 -5.62 1.50
N GLU A 71 3.36 -4.70 0.77
CA GLU A 71 4.83 -4.66 0.63
C GLU A 71 5.52 -4.58 2.00
N MET A 72 4.99 -3.76 2.91
CA MET A 72 5.53 -3.64 4.26
C MET A 72 5.34 -4.90 5.11
N LYS A 73 4.25 -5.65 4.91
CA LYS A 73 4.03 -6.98 5.55
C LYS A 73 5.06 -7.97 5.03
N GLU A 74 5.20 -8.11 3.71
CA GLU A 74 6.13 -9.05 3.07
C GLU A 74 7.59 -8.74 3.42
N GLY A 75 7.98 -7.46 3.33
CA GLY A 75 9.34 -7.00 3.65
C GLY A 75 9.63 -6.86 5.15
N ARG A 76 8.69 -7.26 6.04
CA ARG A 76 8.78 -7.06 7.50
C ARG A 76 9.15 -5.63 7.91
N SER A 77 8.82 -4.66 7.05
CA SER A 77 9.16 -3.24 7.23
C SER A 77 8.19 -2.55 8.18
N LEU A 78 6.99 -3.11 8.33
CA LEU A 78 6.20 -2.95 9.55
C LEU A 78 6.88 -3.80 10.63
N ARG A 79 7.96 -3.27 11.23
CA ARG A 79 8.16 -3.56 12.64
C ARG A 79 6.93 -2.99 13.33
N LEU A 80 5.94 -3.84 13.56
CA LEU A 80 5.03 -3.60 14.67
C LEU A 80 5.94 -3.16 15.83
N PRO A 81 5.67 -2.01 16.49
CA PRO A 81 6.47 -1.62 17.64
C PRO A 81 6.60 -2.88 18.50
N PHE A 82 7.79 -3.20 19.00
CA PHE A 82 8.14 -4.48 19.67
C PHE A 82 7.09 -4.99 20.70
N ARG A 83 6.15 -4.14 21.13
CA ARG A 83 5.00 -4.41 22.00
C ARG A 83 3.67 -4.74 21.30
N ALA A 84 3.47 -4.46 20.02
CA ALA A 84 2.21 -4.71 19.33
C ALA A 84 2.02 -6.19 18.98
N ASP A 85 3.10 -6.98 18.88
CA ASP A 85 3.00 -8.46 18.90
C ASP A 85 2.78 -9.02 20.31
N GLN A 86 3.15 -8.27 21.36
CA GLN A 86 2.94 -8.67 22.75
C GLN A 86 1.55 -8.29 23.28
N VAL A 87 0.89 -7.32 22.65
CA VAL A 87 -0.41 -6.77 23.07
C VAL A 87 -1.34 -6.68 21.85
N GLN A 88 -1.51 -7.79 21.14
CA GLN A 88 -2.61 -7.88 20.18
C GLN A 88 -3.93 -8.11 20.94
N PRO A 89 -4.99 -7.35 20.67
CA PRO A 89 -6.32 -7.65 21.22
C PRO A 89 -6.76 -9.08 20.83
N GLU A 90 -7.36 -9.83 21.75
CA GLU A 90 -7.85 -11.20 21.50
C GLU A 90 -8.64 -11.37 20.17
N PRO A 91 -9.51 -10.43 19.76
CA PRO A 91 -10.22 -10.56 18.48
C PRO A 91 -9.29 -10.63 17.26
N VAL A 92 -8.13 -9.97 17.32
CA VAL A 92 -7.15 -9.94 16.23
C VAL A 92 -6.34 -11.23 16.20
N GLN A 93 -5.95 -11.74 17.37
CA GLN A 93 -5.25 -13.03 17.49
C GLN A 93 -6.10 -14.18 16.90
N ASN A 94 -7.40 -14.15 17.18
CA ASN A 94 -8.34 -15.16 16.71
C ASN A 94 -8.62 -15.11 15.19
N MET A 95 -8.28 -14.01 14.51
CA MET A 95 -8.43 -13.91 13.05
C MET A 95 -7.28 -14.56 12.28
N PHE A 96 -6.11 -14.76 12.92
CA PHE A 96 -4.92 -15.31 12.27
C PHE A 96 -4.35 -16.54 13.03
N PRO A 97 -5.14 -17.60 13.25
CA PRO A 97 -4.75 -18.72 14.14
C PRO A 97 -3.59 -19.58 13.61
N ASN A 98 -3.24 -19.48 12.32
CA ASN A 98 -2.22 -20.32 11.66
C ASN A 98 -0.94 -19.57 11.27
N GLU A 99 -0.85 -18.25 11.49
CA GLU A 99 0.43 -17.55 11.37
C GLU A 99 1.16 -17.73 12.71
N SER A 100 1.86 -18.86 12.89
CA SER A 100 2.95 -18.93 13.86
C SER A 100 4.04 -17.96 13.38
N LEU A 101 3.91 -16.71 13.81
CA LEU A 101 4.83 -15.63 13.50
C LEU A 101 6.22 -16.08 14.00
N LEU A 102 7.01 -16.48 13.01
CA LEU A 102 8.34 -17.07 13.12
C LEU A 102 9.15 -16.43 14.23
N GLU A 103 9.69 -17.28 15.09
CA GLU A 103 10.69 -16.95 16.10
C GLU A 103 11.66 -15.90 15.56
N ILE A 104 11.59 -14.70 16.12
CA ILE A 104 12.65 -13.72 15.92
C ILE A 104 13.91 -14.40 16.47
N PRO A 105 15.00 -14.55 15.67
CA PRO A 105 16.25 -15.05 16.22
C PRO A 105 16.60 -14.13 17.37
N ARG A 106 16.52 -14.63 18.61
CA ARG A 106 17.03 -13.93 19.77
C ARG A 106 18.48 -13.64 19.40
N LEU A 107 18.82 -12.38 19.18
CA LEU A 107 20.20 -11.95 19.06
C LEU A 107 20.90 -12.57 20.25
N LYS A 108 21.74 -13.59 20.02
CA LYS A 108 22.56 -14.19 21.05
C LYS A 108 23.35 -13.01 21.62
N SER A 109 23.00 -12.62 22.83
CA SER A 109 23.82 -11.73 23.64
C SER A 109 25.08 -12.52 23.97
N GLU A 110 26.02 -12.57 23.03
CA GLU A 110 27.41 -12.80 23.37
C GLU A 110 27.92 -11.52 24.01
N ALA A 111 28.11 -11.57 25.32
CA ALA A 111 29.08 -10.73 26.01
C ALA A 111 29.53 -11.48 27.27
N LYS A 112 30.84 -11.75 27.29
CA LYS A 112 31.68 -12.38 28.31
C LYS A 112 31.30 -12.12 29.76
#